data_AF-A0A9P9EMK8-F1
#
_entry.id   AF-A0A9P9EMK8-F1
#
_cell.length_a   1.000
_cell.length_b   1.000
_cell.length_c   1.000
_cell.angle_alpha   90.00
_cell.angle_beta   90.00
_cell.angle_gamma   90.00
#
_symmetry.space_group_name_H-M   'P 1'
#
loop_
_entity.id
_entity.type
_entity.pdbx_description
1 polymer ?
#
loop_
_entity_poly.entity_id
_entity_poly.type
_entity_poly.pdbx_seq_one_letter_code
_entity_poly.pdbx_strand_id
1 'polypeptide(L)'
;YRDRLRVEMRERRLATTRCHMLSETADVFDILIRAPHDSHQLRKLLDFSPSHLVVCAYLLSKYTLRWQFCRVAALLCNRAHLNSMREVVNPAKDHKLYTVARRHGIEPEGFELVCRRLR
;
A
#
# COMPACT_ATOMS: atom_id res chain seq x y z
N TYR A 1 14.73 4.61 -7.12
CA TYR A 1 14.76 4.02 -5.76
C TYR A 1 15.50 4.85 -4.72
N ARG A 2 16.76 5.26 -4.95
CA ARG A 2 17.52 6.06 -3.97
C ARG A 2 16.88 7.42 -3.65
N ASP A 3 16.37 8.15 -4.64
CA ASP A 3 15.69 9.43 -4.40
C ASP A 3 14.38 9.27 -3.64
N ARG A 4 13.63 8.22 -3.96
CA ARG A 4 12.42 7.87 -3.22
C ARG A 4 12.74 7.53 -1.76
N LEU A 5 13.77 6.74 -1.51
CA LEU A 5 14.26 6.44 -0.16
C LEU A 5 14.68 7.71 0.60
N ARG A 6 15.30 8.69 -0.08
CA ARG A 6 15.66 9.98 0.53
C ARG A 6 14.43 10.79 0.95
N VAL A 7 13.37 10.77 0.14
CA VAL A 7 12.09 11.43 0.45
C VAL A 7 11.45 10.81 1.69
N GLU A 8 11.23 9.49 1.70
CA GLU A 8 10.60 8.81 2.85
C GLU A 8 11.44 8.99 4.14
N MET A 9 12.77 8.97 4.03
CA MET A 9 13.66 9.24 5.18
C MET A 9 13.55 10.68 5.69
N ARG A 10 13.24 11.64 4.81
CA ARG A 10 12.98 13.03 5.21
C ARG A 10 11.62 13.16 5.89
N GLU A 11 10.59 12.52 5.35
CA GLU A 11 9.24 12.51 5.92
C GLU A 11 9.24 11.83 7.30
N ARG A 12 9.95 10.71 7.44
CA ARG A 12 10.20 10.06 8.74
C ARG A 12 10.83 11.00 9.77
N ARG A 13 11.76 11.88 9.36
CA ARG A 13 12.38 12.87 10.27
C ARG A 13 11.43 14.00 10.67
N LEU A 14 10.43 14.29 9.84
CA LEU A 14 9.40 15.29 10.12
C LEU A 14 8.24 14.71 10.94
N ALA A 15 8.15 13.38 11.06
CA ALA A 15 7.09 12.73 11.81
C ALA A 15 7.24 12.98 13.32
N THR A 16 6.24 13.64 13.90
CA THR A 16 6.22 14.03 15.32
C THR A 16 5.48 13.03 16.21
N THR A 17 4.48 12.31 15.69
CA THR A 17 3.67 11.35 16.46
C THR A 17 4.17 9.91 16.27
N ARG A 18 4.00 9.08 17.31
CA ARG A 18 4.44 7.67 17.26
C ARG A 18 3.81 6.88 16.11
N CYS A 19 2.52 7.11 15.83
CA CYS A 19 1.82 6.47 14.71
C CYS A 19 2.33 6.95 13.35
N HIS A 20 2.59 8.26 13.21
CA HIS A 20 3.15 8.82 11.98
C HIS A 20 4.56 8.27 11.75
N MET A 21 5.42 8.26 12.78
CA MET A 21 6.75 7.65 12.71
C MET A 21 6.70 6.18 12.31
N LEU A 22 5.74 5.41 12.84
CA LEU A 22 5.56 4.01 12.48
C LEU A 22 5.15 3.85 11.01
N SER A 23 4.23 4.71 10.51
CA SER A 23 3.85 4.75 9.10
C SER A 23 5.03 5.06 8.19
N GLU A 24 5.78 6.13 8.48
CA GLU A 24 6.95 6.52 7.67
C GLU A 24 8.05 5.46 7.71
N THR A 25 8.24 4.80 8.86
CA THR A 25 9.19 3.68 8.98
C THR A 25 8.74 2.49 8.12
N ALA A 26 7.44 2.20 8.08
CA ALA A 26 6.90 1.15 7.22
C ALA A 26 7.07 1.49 5.72
N ASP A 27 6.91 2.74 5.32
CA ASP A 27 7.11 3.14 3.92
C ASP A 27 8.59 3.05 3.49
N VAL A 28 9.54 3.36 4.39
CA VAL A 28 10.96 3.04 4.19
C VAL A 28 11.20 1.53 4.02
N PHE A 29 10.58 0.70 4.86
CA PHE A 29 10.69 -0.76 4.77
C PHE A 29 10.12 -1.30 3.46
N ASP A 30 9.00 -0.77 2.97
CA ASP A 30 8.42 -1.15 1.68
C ASP A 30 9.42 -0.96 0.54
N ILE A 31 10.11 0.18 0.50
CA ILE A 31 11.12 0.48 -0.52
C ILE A 31 12.28 -0.50 -0.43
N LEU A 32 12.76 -0.80 0.78
CA LEU A 32 13.87 -1.74 1.00
C LEU A 32 13.51 -3.16 0.58
N ILE A 33 12.29 -3.62 0.90
CA ILE A 33 11.78 -4.94 0.50
C ILE A 33 11.58 -5.01 -1.01
N ARG A 34 11.08 -3.95 -1.65
CA ARG A 34 10.75 -3.94 -3.08
C ARG A 34 11.97 -3.78 -3.99
N ALA A 35 13.00 -3.05 -3.55
CA ALA A 35 14.15 -2.74 -4.40
C ALA A 35 14.86 -3.98 -5.00
N PRO A 36 15.11 -5.08 -4.25
CA PRO A 36 15.69 -6.29 -4.82
C PRO A 36 14.82 -6.93 -5.91
N HIS A 37 13.49 -6.92 -5.75
CA HIS A 37 12.56 -7.45 -6.75
C HIS A 37 12.58 -6.64 -8.06
N ASP A 38 12.85 -5.33 -7.97
CA ASP A 38 12.98 -4.44 -9.12
C ASP A 38 14.44 -4.36 -9.65
N SER A 39 15.28 -5.36 -9.34
CA SER A 39 16.70 -5.42 -9.76
C SER A 39 17.57 -4.26 -9.25
N HIS A 40 17.14 -3.57 -8.18
CA HIS A 40 17.91 -2.52 -7.54
C HIS A 40 18.62 -3.04 -6.27
N GLN A 41 19.95 -3.07 -6.30
CA GLN A 41 20.74 -3.44 -5.13
C GLN A 41 20.87 -2.25 -4.16
N LEU A 42 19.95 -2.14 -3.21
CA LEU A 42 20.16 -1.35 -1.99
C LEU A 42 21.03 -2.19 -1.04
N ARG A 43 22.28 -1.76 -0.85
CA ARG A 43 23.37 -2.51 -0.18
C ARG A 43 23.15 -2.90 1.29
N LYS A 44 21.98 -2.63 1.89
CA LYS A 44 21.76 -2.87 3.33
C LYS A 44 20.53 -3.73 3.54
N LEU A 45 20.77 -5.03 3.79
CA LEU A 45 19.79 -5.89 4.43
C LEU A 45 19.53 -5.33 5.83
N LEU A 46 18.27 -5.26 6.22
CA LEU A 46 17.86 -4.76 7.53
C LEU A 46 18.43 -5.69 8.61
N ASP A 47 19.33 -5.20 9.46
CA ASP A 47 19.73 -5.92 10.68
C ASP A 47 18.45 -6.11 11.53
N PHE A 48 17.99 -7.34 11.65
CA PHE A 48 16.66 -7.61 12.17
C PHE A 48 16.60 -7.40 13.69
N SER A 49 15.76 -6.46 14.14
CA SER A 49 15.52 -6.14 15.56
C SER A 49 14.05 -6.45 15.92
N PRO A 50 13.71 -6.75 17.19
CA PRO A 50 12.31 -6.93 17.61
C PRO A 50 11.42 -5.72 17.29
N SER A 51 11.97 -4.50 17.27
CA SER A 51 11.23 -3.31 16.82
C SER A 51 10.79 -3.39 15.36
N HIS A 52 11.50 -4.15 14.52
CA HIS A 52 11.13 -4.39 13.14
C HIS A 52 9.91 -5.30 13.01
N LEU A 53 9.64 -6.18 13.98
CA LEU A 53 8.40 -6.97 14.00
C LEU A 53 7.16 -6.08 14.08
N VAL A 54 7.22 -5.00 14.86
CA VAL A 54 6.11 -4.04 14.96
C VAL A 54 5.90 -3.31 13.64
N VAL A 55 6.99 -2.91 12.96
CA VAL A 55 6.94 -2.29 11.64
C VAL A 55 6.36 -3.26 10.61
N CYS A 56 6.81 -4.51 10.61
CA CYS A 56 6.30 -5.56 9.72
C CYS A 56 4.82 -5.85 9.98
N ALA A 57 4.40 -5.96 11.24
CA ALA A 57 3.00 -6.17 11.62
C ALA A 57 2.12 -4.99 11.17
N TYR A 58 2.61 -3.75 11.33
CA TYR A 58 1.93 -2.56 10.84
C TYR A 58 1.85 -2.55 9.31
N LEU A 59 2.94 -2.90 8.61
CA LEU A 59 2.98 -2.96 7.16
C LEU A 59 1.99 -4.02 6.63
N LEU A 60 2.01 -5.23 7.18
CA LEU A 60 1.05 -6.29 6.85
C LEU A 60 -0.39 -5.83 7.07
N SER A 61 -0.67 -5.18 8.19
CA SER A 61 -2.00 -4.60 8.48
C SER A 61 -2.39 -3.55 7.44
N LYS A 62 -1.50 -2.60 7.12
CA LYS A 62 -1.70 -1.53 6.11
C LYS A 62 -1.99 -2.11 4.73
N TYR A 63 -1.25 -3.15 4.32
CA TYR A 63 -1.44 -3.84 3.05
C TYR A 63 -2.74 -4.66 3.02
N THR A 64 -3.03 -5.38 4.11
CA THR A 64 -4.26 -6.19 4.24
C THR A 64 -5.50 -5.30 4.19
N LEU A 65 -5.49 -4.15 4.86
CA LEU A 65 -6.59 -3.19 4.82
C LEU A 65 -6.81 -2.62 3.41
N ARG A 66 -5.74 -2.22 2.70
CA ARG A 66 -5.84 -1.75 1.31
C ARG A 66 -6.41 -2.82 0.37
N TRP A 67 -6.01 -4.08 0.58
CA TRP A 67 -6.53 -5.22 -0.17
C TRP A 67 -8.01 -5.47 0.13
N GLN A 68 -8.38 -5.53 1.41
CA GLN A 68 -9.76 -5.73 1.86
C GLN A 68 -10.66 -4.59 1.36
N PHE A 69 -10.20 -3.34 1.40
CA PHE A 69 -10.93 -2.19 0.88
C PHE A 69 -11.35 -2.39 -0.58
N CYS A 70 -10.41 -2.79 -1.45
CA CYS A 70 -10.70 -3.02 -2.87
C CYS A 70 -11.69 -4.17 -3.07
N ARG A 71 -11.61 -5.23 -2.24
CA ARG A 71 -12.55 -6.35 -2.30
C ARG A 71 -13.95 -5.96 -1.82
N VAL A 72 -14.07 -5.16 -0.77
CA VAL A 72 -15.36 -4.63 -0.28
C VAL A 72 -15.97 -3.72 -1.33
N ALA A 73 -15.19 -2.82 -1.95
CA ALA A 73 -15.68 -1.98 -3.04
C ALA A 73 -16.17 -2.82 -4.24
N ALA A 74 -15.44 -3.87 -4.62
CA ALA A 74 -15.85 -4.75 -5.71
C ALA A 74 -17.10 -5.58 -5.39
N LEU A 75 -17.25 -6.00 -4.13
CA LEU A 75 -18.48 -6.64 -3.62
C LEU A 75 -19.69 -5.71 -3.77
N LEU A 76 -19.55 -4.45 -3.39
CA LEU A 76 -20.61 -3.45 -3.51
C LEU A 76 -20.93 -3.09 -4.97
N CYS A 77 -19.98 -3.26 -5.89
CA CYS A 77 -20.20 -3.19 -7.33
C CYS A 77 -20.73 -4.51 -7.94
N ASN A 78 -21.21 -5.44 -7.11
CA ASN A 78 -21.86 -6.69 -7.52
C ASN A 78 -20.95 -7.64 -8.35
N ARG A 79 -19.62 -7.59 -8.16
CA ARG A 79 -18.69 -8.52 -8.79
C ARG A 79 -18.30 -9.67 -7.86
N ALA A 80 -18.62 -10.89 -8.28
CA ALA A 80 -18.37 -12.12 -7.52
C ALA A 80 -16.92 -12.65 -7.61
N HIS A 81 -16.10 -12.16 -8.55
CA HIS A 81 -14.74 -12.70 -8.77
C HIS A 81 -13.69 -12.10 -7.82
N LEU A 82 -13.97 -12.08 -6.51
CA LEU A 82 -13.05 -11.54 -5.51
C LEU A 82 -11.72 -12.28 -5.42
N ASN A 83 -11.71 -13.57 -5.81
CA ASN A 83 -10.52 -14.42 -5.72
C ASN A 83 -9.45 -14.04 -6.77
N SER A 84 -9.80 -13.29 -7.81
CA SER A 84 -8.83 -12.79 -8.79
C SER A 84 -8.21 -11.43 -8.40
N MET A 85 -8.82 -10.72 -7.43
CA MET A 85 -8.31 -9.42 -6.96
C MET A 85 -7.13 -9.61 -6.01
N ARG A 86 -5.92 -9.58 -6.57
CA ARG A 86 -4.65 -9.58 -5.82
C ARG A 86 -4.01 -8.19 -5.75
N GLU A 87 -4.62 -7.20 -6.37
CA GLU A 87 -4.07 -5.85 -6.44
C GLU A 87 -4.19 -5.15 -5.09
N VAL A 88 -3.06 -4.68 -4.56
CA VAL A 88 -3.03 -3.82 -3.38
C VAL A 88 -2.74 -2.40 -3.79
N VAL A 89 -3.79 -1.59 -3.85
CA VAL A 89 -3.73 -0.23 -4.32
C VAL A 89 -4.02 0.74 -3.16
N ASN A 90 -3.36 1.90 -3.19
CA ASN A 90 -3.70 2.97 -2.25
C ASN A 90 -5.05 3.58 -2.67
N PRO A 91 -6.12 3.46 -1.86
CA PRO A 91 -7.44 3.98 -2.20
C PRO A 91 -7.50 5.51 -2.28
N ALA A 92 -6.49 6.21 -1.77
CA ALA A 92 -6.39 7.66 -1.94
C ALA A 92 -6.00 8.10 -3.36
N LYS A 93 -5.70 7.17 -4.27
CA LYS A 93 -5.27 7.45 -5.65
C LYS A 93 -6.30 6.95 -6.66
N ASP A 94 -7.24 7.83 -7.02
CA ASP A 94 -8.37 7.55 -7.91
C ASP A 94 -7.94 6.92 -9.25
N HIS A 95 -6.90 7.46 -9.91
CA HIS A 95 -6.37 6.88 -11.15
C HIS A 95 -5.94 5.40 -11.03
N LYS A 96 -5.50 4.97 -9.84
CA LYS A 96 -5.16 3.56 -9.60
C LYS A 96 -6.40 2.71 -9.39
N LEU A 97 -7.42 3.24 -8.72
CA LEU A 97 -8.72 2.57 -8.59
C LEU A 97 -9.37 2.35 -9.95
N TYR A 98 -9.32 3.36 -10.82
CA TYR A 98 -9.77 3.27 -12.20
C TYR A 98 -9.06 2.14 -12.97
N THR A 99 -7.74 2.01 -12.79
CA THR A 99 -6.94 0.94 -13.42
C THR A 99 -7.34 -0.45 -12.90
N VAL A 100 -7.54 -0.59 -11.59
CA VAL A 100 -8.00 -1.84 -10.96
C VAL A 100 -9.37 -2.23 -11.51
N ALA A 101 -10.30 -1.28 -11.57
CA ALA A 101 -11.64 -1.51 -12.10
C ALA A 101 -11.59 -2.04 -13.54
N ARG A 102 -10.82 -1.39 -14.42
CA ARG A 102 -10.64 -1.83 -15.81
C ARG A 102 -10.06 -3.24 -15.93
N ARG A 103 -9.02 -3.57 -15.15
CA ARG A 103 -8.40 -4.91 -15.17
C ARG A 103 -9.34 -6.00 -14.72
N HIS A 104 -10.20 -5.70 -13.76
CA HIS A 104 -11.19 -6.63 -13.24
C HIS A 104 -12.54 -6.53 -13.97
N GLY A 105 -12.66 -5.75 -15.06
CA GLY A 105 -13.91 -5.58 -15.81
C GLY A 105 -15.07 -5.06 -14.95
N ILE A 106 -14.77 -4.19 -13.99
CA ILE A 106 -15.75 -3.45 -13.19
C ILE A 106 -15.95 -2.09 -13.86
N GLU A 107 -17.17 -1.57 -13.87
CA GLU A 107 -17.45 -0.21 -14.31
C GLU A 107 -16.61 0.79 -13.49
N PRO A 108 -15.66 1.52 -14.11
CA PRO A 108 -14.70 2.32 -13.37
C PRO A 108 -15.34 3.48 -12.58
N GLU A 109 -16.37 4.11 -13.15
CA GLU A 109 -17.05 5.26 -12.56
C GLU A 109 -17.86 4.84 -11.32
N GLY A 110 -18.61 3.74 -11.42
CA GLY A 110 -19.32 3.15 -10.28
C GLY A 110 -18.37 2.68 -9.18
N PHE A 111 -17.26 2.04 -9.55
CA PHE A 111 -16.25 1.59 -8.59
C PHE A 111 -15.56 2.74 -7.87
N GLU A 112 -15.20 3.81 -8.59
CA GLU A 112 -14.62 5.01 -8.01
C GLU A 112 -15.58 5.71 -7.05
N LEU A 113 -16.87 5.81 -7.41
CA LEU A 113 -17.89 6.38 -6.54
C LEU A 113 -18.05 5.60 -5.24
N VAL A 114 -18.09 4.26 -5.33
CA VAL A 114 -18.15 3.38 -4.14
C VAL A 114 -16.90 3.56 -3.29
N CYS A 115 -15.71 3.58 -3.89
CA CYS A 115 -14.47 3.81 -3.16
C CYS A 115 -14.46 5.17 -2.46
N ARG A 116 -14.95 6.24 -3.11
CA ARG A 116 -15.05 7.57 -2.51
C ARG A 116 -16.02 7.60 -1.32
N ARG A 117 -17.08 6.79 -1.34
CA ARG A 117 -18.05 6.69 -0.23
C ARG A 117 -17.53 5.87 0.96
N LEU A 118 -16.61 4.94 0.73
CA LEU A 118 -16.01 4.09 1.77
C LEU A 118 -14.81 4.74 2.48
N ARG A 119 -14.29 5.84 1.93
CA ARG A 119 -13.13 6.57 2.45
C ARG A 119 -13.56 7.67 3.42
#